data_AF-A0A3D2L7K7-F1
#
_entry.id   AF-A0A3D2L7K7-F1
#
_cell.length_a   1.000
_cell.length_b   1.000
_cell.length_c   1.000
_cell.angle_alpha   90.00
_cell.angle_beta   90.00
_cell.angle_gamma   90.00
#
_symmetry.space_group_name_H-M   'P 1'
#
loop_
_entity.id
_entity.type
_entity.pdbx_description
1 polymer ?
#
loop_
_entity_poly.entity_id
_entity_poly.type
_entity_poly.pdbx_seq_one_letter_code
_entity_poly.pdbx_strand_id
1 'polypeptide(L)'
;VKTYDTTSHAPEALHRLVEAYLTLGLRDQALAVGSTLGYNYPNSDWYKMSYRLLTNEGLDPEALDAETRRTLLQRIIPGGK
;
A
#
# COMPACT_ATOMS: atom_id res chain seq x y z
N VAL A 1 20.04 26.12 -6.28
CA VAL A 1 19.62 24.71 -6.07
C VAL A 1 18.83 24.66 -4.77
N LYS A 2 17.56 24.22 -4.80
CA LYS A 2 16.79 23.94 -3.58
C LYS A 2 17.07 22.49 -3.19
N THR A 3 17.75 22.29 -2.07
CA THR A 3 17.85 21.01 -1.38
C THR A 3 16.47 20.68 -0.82
N TYR A 4 15.81 19.65 -1.37
CA TYR A 4 14.62 19.09 -0.75
C TYR A 4 15.07 18.11 0.33
N ASP A 5 14.49 18.21 1.52
CA ASP A 5 14.73 17.27 2.60
C ASP A 5 14.45 15.83 2.12
N THR A 6 15.38 14.91 2.39
CA THR A 6 15.30 13.49 2.01
C THR A 6 14.38 12.69 2.95
N THR A 7 13.36 13.33 3.52
CA THR A 7 12.39 12.68 4.39
C THR A 7 11.49 11.79 3.55
N SER A 8 11.33 10.55 4.03
CA SER A 8 10.51 9.50 3.42
C SER A 8 9.00 9.79 3.52
N HIS A 9 8.55 10.92 2.99
CA HIS A 9 7.16 11.37 3.07
C HIS A 9 6.20 10.48 2.28
N ALA A 10 6.63 9.99 1.13
CA ALA A 10 5.81 9.11 0.31
C ALA A 10 5.47 7.78 1.00
N PRO A 11 6.43 7.00 1.52
CA PRO A 11 6.10 5.75 2.21
C PRO A 11 5.36 5.97 3.53
N GLU A 12 5.59 7.07 4.25
CA GLU A 12 4.79 7.43 5.43
C GLU A 12 3.33 7.70 5.05
N ALA A 13 3.08 8.51 4.02
CA ALA A 13 1.73 8.83 3.57
C ALA A 13 0.97 7.58 3.12
N LEU A 14 1.64 6.68 2.39
CA LEU A 14 1.05 5.38 2.00
C LEU A 14 0.72 4.52 3.22
N HIS A 15 1.57 4.49 4.25
CA HIS A 15 1.27 3.80 5.49
C HIS A 15 0.04 4.40 6.20
N ARG A 16 -0.06 5.73 6.29
CA ARG A 16 -1.24 6.40 6.87
C ARG A 16 -2.53 6.08 6.12
N LEU A 17 -2.48 5.92 4.80
CA LEU A 17 -3.62 5.48 4.00
C LEU A 17 -4.03 4.04 4.33
N VAL A 18 -3.07 3.13 4.56
CA VAL A 18 -3.37 1.77 5.03
C VAL A 18 -4.11 1.81 6.37
N GLU A 19 -3.60 2.56 7.35
CA GLU A 19 -4.24 2.71 8.66
C GLU A 19 -5.67 3.26 8.54
N ALA A 20 -5.86 4.32 7.74
CA ALA A 20 -7.16 4.95 7.55
C ALA A 20 -8.16 3.99 6.89
N TYR A 21 -7.75 3.26 5.84
CA TYR A 21 -8.62 2.32 5.15
C TYR A 21 -8.98 1.11 6.02
N LEU A 22 -8.05 0.57 6.81
CA LEU A 22 -8.37 -0.48 7.77
C LEU A 22 -9.38 0.01 8.81
N THR A 23 -9.18 1.22 9.34
CA THR A 23 -10.10 1.84 10.31
C THR A 23 -11.52 2.01 9.75
N LEU A 24 -11.63 2.33 8.45
CA LEU A 24 -12.91 2.47 7.76
C LEU A 24 -13.50 1.12 7.28
N GLY A 25 -12.83 0.00 7.51
CA GLY A 25 -13.24 -1.33 7.01
C GLY A 25 -13.02 -1.53 5.51
N LEU A 26 -12.28 -0.64 4.85
CA LEU A 26 -11.95 -0.65 3.43
C LEU A 26 -10.76 -1.58 3.14
N ARG A 27 -10.95 -2.87 3.40
CA ARG A 27 -9.89 -3.89 3.41
C ARG A 27 -9.18 -4.06 2.05
N ASP A 28 -9.93 -4.05 0.94
CA ASP A 28 -9.36 -4.17 -0.41
C ASP A 28 -8.49 -2.96 -0.77
N GLN A 29 -8.91 -1.76 -0.38
CA GLN A 29 -8.17 -0.53 -0.63
C GLN A 29 -6.91 -0.47 0.24
N ALA A 30 -7.01 -0.88 1.51
CA ALA A 30 -5.85 -1.01 2.39
C ALA A 30 -4.81 -1.98 1.82
N LEU A 31 -5.26 -3.14 1.31
CA LEU A 31 -4.40 -4.12 0.67
C LEU A 31 -3.70 -3.55 -0.58
N ALA A 32 -4.44 -2.89 -1.47
CA ALA A 32 -3.89 -2.29 -2.68
C ALA A 32 -2.82 -1.21 -2.39
N VAL A 33 -3.07 -0.35 -1.41
CA VAL A 33 -2.10 0.67 -0.97
C VAL A 33 -0.88 0.00 -0.33
N GLY A 34 -1.07 -1.00 0.53
CA GLY A 34 0.00 -1.77 1.15
C GLY A 34 0.90 -2.48 0.14
N SER A 35 0.33 -3.11 -0.88
CA SER A 35 1.09 -3.73 -1.98
C SER A 35 1.86 -2.68 -2.80
N THR A 36 1.30 -1.48 -3.00
CA THR A 36 2.00 -0.38 -3.69
C THR A 36 3.17 0.12 -2.85
N LEU A 37 2.98 0.26 -1.54
CA LEU A 37 4.05 0.61 -0.59
C LEU A 37 5.18 -0.42 -0.60
N GLY A 38 4.85 -1.72 -0.54
CA GLY A 38 5.83 -2.79 -0.61
C GLY A 38 6.58 -2.86 -1.95
N TYR A 39 5.88 -2.63 -3.07
CA TYR A 39 6.49 -2.63 -4.39
C TYR A 39 7.50 -1.49 -4.58
N ASN A 40 7.15 -0.26 -4.18
CA ASN A 40 7.98 0.92 -4.39
C ASN A 40 9.04 1.13 -3.30
N TYR A 41 8.75 0.68 -2.07
CA TYR A 41 9.58 0.93 -0.89
C TYR A 41 9.79 -0.34 -0.04
N PRO A 42 10.28 -1.46 -0.61
CA PRO A 42 10.34 -2.76 0.06
C PRO A 42 11.23 -2.77 1.31
N ASN A 43 12.21 -1.87 1.41
CA ASN A 43 13.12 -1.79 2.56
C ASN A 43 12.70 -0.75 3.61
N SER A 44 11.59 -0.03 3.39
CA SER A 44 11.10 1.03 4.27
C SER A 44 10.54 0.46 5.58
N ASP A 45 10.79 1.14 6.69
CA ASP A 45 10.16 0.78 7.97
C ASP A 45 8.64 0.93 7.92
N TRP A 46 8.12 1.88 7.13
CA TRP A 46 6.70 2.05 6.88
C TRP A 46 6.06 0.84 6.18
N TYR A 47 6.81 0.17 5.28
CA TYR A 47 6.34 -1.07 4.68
C TYR A 47 6.24 -2.17 5.73
N LYS A 48 7.29 -2.35 6.55
CA LYS A 48 7.31 -3.35 7.63
C LYS A 48 6.13 -3.15 8.60
N MET A 49 5.82 -1.90 8.95
CA MET A 49 4.66 -1.58 9.80
C MET A 49 3.34 -1.90 9.11
N SER A 50 3.17 -1.52 7.84
CA SER A 50 1.95 -1.78 7.07
C SER A 50 1.71 -3.26 6.83
N TYR A 51 2.77 -4.03 6.54
CA TYR A 51 2.72 -5.48 6.40
C TYR A 51 2.18 -6.13 7.67
N ARG A 52 2.66 -5.70 8.84
CA ARG A 52 2.16 -6.19 10.14
C ARG A 52 0.70 -5.86 10.39
N LEU A 53 0.24 -4.65 10.02
CA LEU A 53 -1.18 -4.29 10.14
C LEU A 53 -2.06 -5.17 9.25
N LEU A 54 -1.69 -5.33 7.98
CA LEU A 54 -2.45 -6.12 7.02
C LEU A 54 -2.50 -7.61 7.40
N THR A 55 -1.37 -8.19 7.77
CA THR A 55 -1.30 -9.60 8.18
C THR A 55 -2.06 -9.88 9.48
N ASN A 56 -2.05 -8.95 10.44
CA ASN A 56 -2.90 -9.05 11.64
C ASN A 56 -4.40 -9.05 11.30
N GLU A 57 -4.77 -8.32 10.26
CA GLU A 57 -6.13 -8.30 9.73
C GLU A 57 -6.46 -9.52 8.87
N GLY A 58 -5.52 -10.46 8.68
CA GLY A 58 -5.68 -11.64 7.82
C GLY A 58 -5.60 -11.33 6.33
N LEU A 59 -5.01 -10.19 5.96
CA LEU A 59 -4.75 -9.77 4.59
C LEU A 59 -3.28 -10.04 4.25
N ASP A 60 -3.03 -10.68 3.11
CA ASP A 60 -1.67 -10.93 2.65
C ASP A 60 -1.32 -10.00 1.47
N PRO A 61 -0.49 -8.95 1.70
CA PRO A 61 -0.08 -8.01 0.66
C PRO A 61 0.83 -8.60 -0.42
N GLU A 62 1.37 -9.80 -0.19
CA GLU A 62 2.24 -10.53 -1.10
C GLU A 62 1.53 -11.72 -1.79
N ALA A 63 0.40 -12.21 -1.24
CA ALA A 63 -0.39 -13.30 -1.84
C ALA A 63 -0.97 -12.97 -3.22
N LEU A 64 -1.17 -11.69 -3.53
CA LEU A 64 -1.64 -11.28 -4.84
C LEU A 64 -0.43 -11.25 -5.79
N ASP A 65 -0.36 -12.21 -6.70
CA ASP A 65 0.61 -12.17 -7.79
C ASP A 65 0.44 -10.87 -8.61
N ALA A 66 1.49 -10.50 -9.35
CA ALA A 66 1.53 -9.22 -10.07
C ALA A 66 0.40 -9.09 -11.12
N GLU A 67 -0.12 -10.21 -11.63
CA GLU A 67 -1.20 -10.25 -12.60
C GLU A 67 -2.55 -10.01 -11.92
N THR A 68 -2.81 -10.73 -10.82
CA THR A 68 -4.01 -10.53 -9.98
C THR A 68 -4.10 -9.11 -9.42
N ARG A 69 -2.96 -8.50 -9.05
CA ARG A 69 -2.90 -7.09 -8.64
C ARG A 69 -3.33 -6.13 -9.75
N ARG A 70 -2.89 -6.36 -10.99
CA ARG A 70 -3.29 -5.54 -12.14
C ARG A 70 -4.79 -5.67 -12.41
N THR A 71 -5.33 -6.88 -12.34
CA THR A 71 -6.77 -7.14 -12.54
C THR A 71 -7.63 -6.50 -11.45
N LEU A 72 -7.22 -6.58 -10.19
CA LEU A 72 -7.92 -5.94 -9.07
C LEU A 72 -7.91 -4.41 -9.20
N LEU A 73 -6.75 -3.82 -9.51
CA LEU A 73 -6.63 -2.36 -9.70
C LEU A 73 -7.50 -1.87 -10.87
N GLN A 74 -7.55 -2.61 -11.98
CA GLN A 74 -8.44 -2.31 -13.10
C GLN A 74 -9.93 -2.44 -12.75
N ARG A 75 -10.28 -3.34 -11.82
CA ARG A 75 -11.66 -3.51 -11.37
C ARG A 75 -12.14 -2.39 -10.44
N ILE A 76 -11.24 -1.86 -9.61
CA ILE A 76 -11.54 -0.78 -8.66
C ILE A 76 -11.52 0.60 -9.34
N ILE A 77 -10.66 0.78 -10.36
CA ILE A 77 -10.59 2.01 -11.16
C ILE A 77 -10.88 1.69 -12.63
N PRO A 78 -12.16 1.61 -13.03
CA PRO A 78 -12.52 1.36 -14.42
C PRO A 78 -12.24 2.62 -15.25
N GLY A 79 -11.15 2.63 -16.04
CA GLY A 79 -10.88 3.69 -17.01
C GLY A 79 -9.44 4.21 -17.10
N GLY A 80 -8.49 3.67 -16.32
CA GLY A 80 -7.07 4.01 -16.48
C GLY A 80 -6.52 3.46 -17.80
N LYS A 81 -6.44 4.30 -18.83
CA LYS A 81 -5.61 4.06 -20.01
C LYS A 81 -4.14 4.31 -19.68
#